data_AF-A0A448WPN5-F1
#
_entry.id   AF-A0A448WPN5-F1
#
_cell.length_a   1.000
_cell.length_b   1.000
_cell.length_c   1.000
_cell.angle_alpha   90.00
_cell.angle_beta   90.00
_cell.angle_gamma   90.00
#
_symmetry.space_group_name_H-M   'P 1'
#
loop_
_entity.id
_entity.type
_entity.pdbx_description
1 polymer ?
#
loop_
_entity_poly.entity_id
_entity_poly.type
_entity_poly.pdbx_seq_one_letter_code
_entity_poly.pdbx_strand_id
1 'polypeptide(L)'
;MTRVPRSRFLPVKLTSDLLLLMSNLYEIQDGSLTVSSKRNFPTQPLVKMSQEFKAIRDFQERFNAIPDLLELDHLTVAGDVRFGRDIVLKSSAKIISAWPL
;
A
#
# COMPACT_ATOMS: atom_id res chain seq x y z
N MET A 1 -30.80 -9.41 -9.45
CA MET A 1 -29.38 -8.99 -9.48
C MET A 1 -28.84 -8.91 -8.07
N THR A 2 -28.01 -9.85 -7.65
CA THR A 2 -27.39 -9.87 -6.33
C THR A 2 -26.21 -8.89 -6.29
N ARG A 3 -26.24 -7.92 -5.36
CA ARG A 3 -25.16 -6.95 -5.16
C ARG A 3 -24.07 -7.59 -4.32
N VAL A 4 -22.89 -7.81 -4.90
CA VAL A 4 -21.74 -8.38 -4.18
C VAL A 4 -20.99 -7.24 -3.49
N PRO A 5 -20.73 -7.32 -2.16
CA PRO A 5 -19.90 -6.34 -1.47
C PRO A 5 -18.51 -6.26 -2.09
N ARG A 6 -17.98 -5.05 -2.25
CA ARG A 6 -16.65 -4.80 -2.82
C ARG A 6 -15.53 -5.52 -2.05
N SER A 7 -15.78 -5.81 -0.77
CA SER A 7 -14.87 -6.56 0.11
C SER A 7 -14.59 -7.99 -0.33
N ARG A 8 -15.45 -8.62 -1.16
CA ARG A 8 -15.21 -9.98 -1.68
C ARG A 8 -14.29 -10.03 -2.89
N PHE A 9 -13.80 -8.88 -3.37
CA PHE A 9 -12.90 -8.81 -4.51
C PHE A 9 -11.84 -7.72 -4.29
N LEU A 10 -10.65 -8.15 -3.88
CA LEU A 10 -9.47 -7.30 -3.75
C LEU A 10 -8.55 -7.57 -4.95
N PRO A 11 -8.73 -6.86 -6.09
CA PRO A 11 -7.90 -7.08 -7.26
C PRO A 11 -6.45 -6.70 -6.95
N VAL A 12 -5.52 -7.57 -7.31
CA VAL A 12 -4.08 -7.30 -7.24
C VAL A 12 -3.55 -7.24 -8.65
N LYS A 13 -3.37 -6.04 -9.18
CA LYS A 13 -2.85 -5.81 -10.54
C LYS A 13 -1.49 -5.14 -10.52
N LEU A 14 -1.25 -4.31 -9.51
CA LEU A 14 -0.04 -3.53 -9.35
C LEU A 14 0.60 -3.80 -7.99
N THR A 15 1.89 -3.54 -7.87
CA THR A 15 2.62 -3.60 -6.60
C THR A 15 2.11 -2.58 -5.59
N SER A 16 1.44 -1.51 -6.02
CA SER A 16 0.68 -0.61 -5.15
C SER A 16 -0.48 -1.32 -4.44
N ASP A 17 -1.17 -2.24 -5.12
CA ASP A 17 -2.23 -3.05 -4.50
C ASP A 17 -1.62 -4.02 -3.50
N LEU A 18 -0.47 -4.62 -3.85
CA LEU A 18 0.28 -5.51 -2.98
C LEU A 18 0.74 -4.81 -1.70
N LEU A 19 1.25 -3.57 -1.79
CA LEU A 19 1.64 -2.78 -0.62
C LEU A 19 0.48 -2.64 0.36
N LEU A 20 -0.71 -2.30 -0.15
CA LEU A 20 -1.90 -2.14 0.69
C LEU A 20 -2.24 -3.45 1.41
N LEU A 21 -2.30 -4.56 0.67
CA LEU A 21 -2.68 -5.87 1.21
C LEU A 21 -1.65 -6.47 2.18
N MET A 22 -0.37 -6.14 2.01
CA MET A 22 0.69 -6.59 2.92
C MET A 22 0.80 -5.73 4.18
N SER A 23 0.22 -4.52 4.18
CA SER A 23 0.31 -3.60 5.32
C SER A 23 -0.69 -3.94 6.42
N ASN A 24 -0.54 -3.27 7.56
CA ASN A 24 -1.50 -3.32 8.67
C ASN A 24 -2.88 -2.70 8.35
N LEU A 25 -3.09 -2.25 7.11
CA LEU A 25 -4.40 -1.87 6.59
C LEU A 25 -5.37 -3.05 6.52
N TYR A 26 -4.85 -4.26 6.27
CA TYR A 26 -5.65 -5.47 6.19
C TYR A 26 -5.24 -6.46 7.27
N GLU A 27 -6.24 -7.17 7.79
CA GLU A 27 -6.10 -8.25 8.75
C GLU A 27 -6.73 -9.51 8.17
N ILE A 28 -6.14 -10.67 8.48
CA ILE A 28 -6.73 -11.96 8.12
C ILE A 28 -7.74 -12.33 9.21
N GLN A 29 -9.01 -12.45 8.80
CA GLN A 29 -10.11 -12.93 9.64
C GLN A 29 -10.79 -14.09 8.91
N ASP A 30 -10.88 -15.25 9.57
CA ASP A 30 -11.48 -16.47 9.02
C ASP A 30 -10.94 -16.84 7.62
N GLY A 31 -9.63 -16.70 7.43
CA GLY A 31 -8.95 -17.00 6.15
C GLY A 31 -9.20 -15.98 5.03
N SER A 32 -9.89 -14.88 5.33
CA SER A 32 -10.18 -13.79 4.37
C SER A 32 -9.50 -12.49 4.80
N LEU A 33 -9.05 -11.69 3.84
CA LEU A 33 -8.55 -10.34 4.11
C LEU A 33 -9.72 -9.39 4.39
N THR A 34 -9.64 -8.69 5.50
CA THR A 34 -10.62 -7.69 5.95
C THR A 34 -9.90 -6.39 6.27
N VAL A 35 -10.56 -5.24 6.12
CA VAL A 35 -9.97 -3.97 6.52
C VAL A 35 -9.80 -3.97 8.03
N SER A 36 -8.63 -3.55 8.53
CA SER A 36 -8.33 -3.52 9.96
C SER A 36 -9.37 -2.71 10.72
N SER A 37 -9.81 -3.25 11.85
CA SER A 37 -10.69 -2.57 12.80
C SER A 37 -10.09 -1.30 13.40
N LYS A 38 -8.75 -1.17 13.34
CA LYS A 38 -8.01 0.01 13.82
C LYS A 38 -8.04 1.17 12.83
N ARG A 39 -8.54 0.96 11.60
CA ARG A 39 -8.65 2.02 10.61
C ARG A 39 -9.86 2.89 10.90
N ASN A 40 -9.60 4.16 11.19
CA ASN A 40 -10.64 5.16 11.47
C ASN A 40 -11.39 5.63 10.21
N PHE A 41 -10.85 5.39 9.01
CA PHE A 41 -11.41 5.89 7.75
C PHE A 41 -11.87 4.74 6.82
N PRO A 42 -13.13 4.70 6.39
CA PRO A 42 -13.66 3.57 5.62
C PRO A 42 -13.13 3.49 4.18
N THR A 43 -12.48 4.55 3.69
CA THR A 43 -11.95 4.63 2.32
C THR A 43 -10.58 3.95 2.23
N GLN A 44 -10.35 3.20 1.15
CA GLN A 44 -9.05 2.63 0.83
C GLN A 44 -8.08 3.75 0.40
N PRO A 45 -6.80 3.75 0.82
CA PRO A 45 -5.85 4.77 0.41
C PRO A 45 -5.59 4.71 -1.09
N LEU A 46 -5.35 5.87 -1.71
CA LEU A 46 -4.87 5.93 -3.09
C LEU A 46 -3.33 5.87 -3.10
N VAL A 47 -2.78 4.80 -3.67
CA VAL A 47 -1.32 4.62 -3.79
C VAL A 47 -0.91 4.70 -5.25
N LYS A 48 0.05 5.58 -5.53
CA LYS A 48 0.71 5.71 -6.83
C LYS A 48 2.21 5.49 -6.65
N MET A 49 2.76 4.58 -7.45
CA MET A 49 4.20 4.33 -7.49
C MET A 49 4.68 4.43 -8.94
N SER A 50 5.90 4.94 -9.13
CA SER A 50 6.55 5.04 -10.43
C SER A 50 7.07 3.68 -10.92
N GLN A 51 7.65 3.67 -12.12
CA GLN A 51 8.10 2.46 -12.82
C GLN A 51 9.09 1.61 -12.02
N GLU A 52 9.87 2.22 -11.13
CA GLU A 52 10.88 1.58 -10.28
C GLU A 52 10.28 0.55 -9.31
N PHE A 53 8.96 0.60 -9.09
CA PHE A 53 8.22 -0.33 -8.24
C PHE A 53 7.38 -1.32 -9.05
N LYS A 54 7.40 -1.27 -10.39
CA LYS A 54 6.48 -2.08 -11.22
C LYS A 54 6.77 -3.58 -11.14
N ALA A 55 8.04 -3.96 -11.08
CA ALA A 55 8.42 -5.37 -10.92
C ALA A 55 8.40 -5.78 -9.44
N ILE A 56 7.91 -6.98 -9.16
CA ILE A 56 7.80 -7.50 -7.78
C ILE A 56 9.18 -7.57 -7.10
N ARG A 57 10.24 -7.96 -7.84
CA ARG A 57 11.60 -8.01 -7.29
C ARG A 57 12.06 -6.64 -6.81
N ASP A 58 11.93 -5.62 -7.65
CA ASP A 58 12.34 -4.26 -7.30
C ASP A 58 11.50 -3.69 -6.15
N PHE A 59 10.19 -3.98 -6.13
CA PHE A 59 9.33 -3.64 -5.00
C PHE A 59 9.86 -4.27 -3.69
N GLN A 60 10.14 -5.57 -3.68
CA GLN A 60 10.61 -6.27 -2.49
C GLN A 60 11.97 -5.75 -2.00
N GLU A 61 12.91 -5.48 -2.92
CA GLU A 61 14.23 -4.93 -2.58
C GLU A 61 14.16 -3.49 -2.01
N ARG A 62 13.09 -2.75 -2.33
CA ARG A 62 12.89 -1.36 -1.90
C ARG A 62 12.17 -1.24 -0.57
N PHE A 63 11.55 -2.29 -0.05
CA PHE A 63 10.87 -2.29 1.24
C PHE A 63 11.54 -3.26 2.22
N ASN A 64 12.38 -2.73 3.12
CA ASN A 64 12.99 -3.56 4.17
C ASN A 64 11.96 -4.07 5.19
N ALA A 65 10.86 -3.32 5.35
CA ALA A 65 9.64 -3.71 6.04
C ALA A 65 8.46 -2.98 5.39
N ILE A 66 7.25 -3.54 5.52
CA ILE A 66 6.04 -2.87 5.04
C ILE A 66 5.66 -1.75 6.02
N PRO A 67 5.45 -0.51 5.55
CA PRO A 67 5.10 0.61 6.41
C PRO A 67 3.71 0.46 7.05
N ASP A 68 3.51 1.17 8.16
CA ASP A 68 2.19 1.40 8.75
C ASP A 68 1.39 2.37 7.87
N LEU A 69 0.23 1.91 7.40
CA LEU A 69 -0.68 2.65 6.50
C LEU A 69 -2.06 2.90 7.10
N LEU A 70 -2.26 2.68 8.40
CA LEU A 70 -3.58 2.78 9.04
C LEU A 70 -4.21 4.16 8.85
N GLU A 71 -3.40 5.22 8.95
CA GLU A 71 -3.82 6.62 8.83
C GLU A 71 -3.52 7.22 7.44
N LEU A 72 -3.16 6.40 6.43
CA LEU A 72 -2.85 6.89 5.08
C LEU A 72 -4.13 7.13 4.25
N ASP A 73 -4.17 8.29 3.59
CA ASP A 73 -5.16 8.65 2.56
C ASP A 73 -4.56 8.58 1.14
N HIS A 74 -3.39 9.21 0.94
CA HIS A 74 -2.74 9.30 -0.37
C HIS A 74 -1.24 9.10 -0.27
N LEU A 75 -0.70 8.22 -1.11
CA LEU A 75 0.75 8.03 -1.26
C LEU A 75 1.14 8.21 -2.73
N THR A 76 2.15 9.02 -2.98
CA THR A 76 2.86 9.07 -4.27
C THR A 76 4.35 8.86 -4.03
N VAL A 77 4.91 7.83 -4.66
CA VAL A 77 6.35 7.54 -4.63
C VAL A 77 6.89 7.60 -6.06
N ALA A 78 7.92 8.41 -6.28
CA ALA A 78 8.57 8.55 -7.58
C ALA A 78 10.10 8.52 -7.46
N GLY A 79 10.75 7.81 -8.39
CA GLY A 79 12.21 7.69 -8.47
C GLY A 79 12.79 6.57 -7.61
N ASP A 80 14.13 6.55 -7.48
CA ASP A 80 14.85 5.56 -6.66
C ASP A 80 14.67 5.86 -5.17
N VAL A 81 13.61 5.27 -4.60
CA VAL A 81 13.25 5.36 -3.18
C VAL A 81 13.36 3.98 -2.54
N ARG A 82 13.86 3.94 -1.30
CA ARG A 82 13.89 2.76 -0.44
C ARG A 82 13.28 3.09 0.92
N PHE A 83 12.49 2.17 1.45
CA PHE A 83 11.81 2.26 2.74
C PHE A 83 12.56 1.41 3.76
N GLY A 84 12.93 2.05 4.87
CA GLY A 84 13.54 1.41 6.03
C GLY A 84 12.52 0.64 6.88
N ARG A 85 12.93 0.30 8.11
CA ARG A 85 12.04 -0.28 9.12
C ARG A 85 11.28 0.82 9.85
N ASP A 86 10.18 0.44 10.48
CA ASP A 86 9.40 1.30 11.40
C ASP A 86 8.88 2.61 10.76
N ILE A 87 8.62 2.57 9.44
CA ILE A 87 8.05 3.69 8.70
C ILE A 87 6.55 3.76 8.94
N VAL A 88 6.05 4.96 9.26
CA VAL A 88 4.63 5.26 9.41
C VAL A 88 4.23 6.33 8.40
N LEU A 89 3.23 6.06 7.57
CA LEU A 89 2.73 6.99 6.56
C LEU A 89 1.30 7.42 6.92
N LYS A 90 1.10 8.73 7.06
CA LYS A 90 -0.15 9.34 7.50
C LYS A 90 -0.66 10.37 6.50
N SER A 91 -1.97 10.55 6.44
CA SER A 91 -2.65 11.55 5.61
C SER A 91 -2.20 11.49 4.15
N SER A 92 -1.56 12.54 3.64
CA SER A 92 -1.03 12.59 2.27
C SER A 92 0.49 12.68 2.29
N ALA A 93 1.17 11.69 1.71
CA ALA A 93 2.62 11.63 1.59
C ALA A 93 3.05 11.64 0.12
N LYS A 94 4.03 12.48 -0.22
CA LYS A 94 4.69 12.53 -1.54
C LYS A 94 6.19 12.40 -1.35
N ILE A 95 6.77 11.32 -1.89
CA ILE A 95 8.20 11.02 -1.77
C ILE A 95 8.76 10.95 -3.19
N ILE A 96 9.61 11.92 -3.53
CA ILE A 96 10.16 12.06 -4.87
C ILE A 96 11.68 12.08 -4.72
N SER A 97 12.33 11.06 -5.25
CA SER A 97 13.77 11.03 -5.44
C SER A 97 14.08 11.57 -6.83
N ALA A 98 14.73 12.73 -6.88
CA ALA A 98 15.12 13.41 -8.12
C ALA A 98 16.60 13.17 -8.47
N TRP A 99 17.25 12.17 -7.86
CA TRP A 99 18.68 11.97 -8.09
C TRP A 99 18.92 11.60 -9.56
N PRO A 100 19.76 12.37 -10.29
CA PRO A 100 20.10 12.05 -11.66
C PRO A 100 21.02 10.83 -11.66
N LEU A 101 20.84 9.94 -12.64
CA LEU A 101 21.96 9.14 -13.10
C LEU A 101 22.97 10.06 -13.80
#